data_AF-A0A1G1NXF5-F1
#
_entry.id   AF-A0A1G1NXF5-F1
#
_cell.length_a   1.000
_cell.length_b   1.000
_cell.length_c   1.000
_cell.angle_alpha   90.00
_cell.angle_beta   90.00
_cell.angle_gamma   90.00
#
_symmetry.space_group_name_H-M   'P 1'
#
loop_
_entity.id
_entity.type
_entity.pdbx_description
1 polymer ?
#
loop_
_entity_poly.entity_id
_entity_poly.type
_entity_poly.pdbx_seq_one_letter_code
_entity_poly.pdbx_strand_id
1 'polypeptide(L)'
;MKILFAIGLTLLLCAGCIDSSAQGVDPKLLDEFLWWFPSDTETLVVAQGPFEITEPLGEADVPLDAQLRVWLTAELGRQQLFGRKILLAVEGSRHFRAPSGFGVMPYEGCNIILFEESLGGLFESLKEHATRVKNIQEHVVIIFEEKREHDIWTIFLVQLRPNLLLCATDKAYLKELLSRIDHGANQRALPPNLPEWEYVDTGQQFWAIRHYDKTRAKFDPSSPLAKGKNHIDVADNKAVGLVFSFDPRRSKMAKVKHLSENENADKIVAAWWTPSSETGPFRKVKPSVGLLKPGVVQVEVDVTDPETATDFFFVLFGALGHGIYL
;
A
#
# COMPACT_ATOMS: atom_id res chain seq x y z
N MET A 1 -12.85 21.65 2.37
CA MET A 1 -11.73 20.93 1.75
C MET A 1 -12.38 19.89 0.84
N LYS A 2 -12.58 20.23 -0.44
CA LYS A 2 -13.37 19.47 -1.44
C LYS A 2 -12.45 18.87 -2.51
N ILE A 3 -11.31 18.35 -2.08
CA ILE A 3 -10.25 17.85 -2.97
C ILE A 3 -10.12 16.36 -2.66
N LEU A 4 -10.29 15.55 -3.71
CA LEU A 4 -10.64 14.13 -3.77
C LEU A 4 -12.12 13.79 -3.58
N PHE A 5 -12.63 13.00 -4.54
CA PHE A 5 -13.98 12.43 -4.70
C PHE A 5 -15.01 13.28 -5.44
N ALA A 6 -14.81 13.40 -6.75
CA ALA A 6 -15.88 13.69 -7.71
C ALA A 6 -16.30 12.41 -8.46
N ILE A 7 -16.98 11.49 -7.77
CA ILE A 7 -17.97 10.59 -8.37
C ILE A 7 -19.09 10.46 -7.33
N GLY A 8 -20.25 11.04 -7.61
CA GLY A 8 -21.43 10.92 -6.74
C GLY A 8 -22.21 9.64 -7.04
N LEU A 9 -22.64 8.93 -5.99
CA LEU A 9 -24.04 8.50 -5.80
C LEU A 9 -24.24 7.90 -4.39
N THR A 10 -25.50 7.95 -3.97
CA THR A 10 -26.13 7.67 -2.67
C THR A 10 -25.83 6.31 -2.03
N LEU A 11 -25.43 6.32 -0.75
CA LEU A 11 -25.20 5.15 0.12
C LEU A 11 -26.51 4.54 0.66
N LEU A 12 -26.62 3.21 0.56
CA LEU A 12 -27.43 2.39 1.47
C LEU A 12 -26.47 1.53 2.29
N LEU A 13 -26.34 1.81 3.59
CA LEU A 13 -25.50 1.02 4.51
C LEU A 13 -26.25 -0.24 4.94
N CYS A 14 -25.82 -1.41 4.44
CA CYS A 14 -26.15 -2.70 5.03
C CYS A 14 -25.04 -3.09 6.01
N ALA A 15 -25.31 -3.04 7.31
CA ALA A 15 -24.45 -3.62 8.33
C ALA A 15 -24.60 -5.15 8.32
N GLY A 16 -23.74 -5.84 7.58
CA GLY A 16 -23.61 -7.29 7.62
C GLY A 16 -22.59 -7.72 8.69
N CYS A 17 -23.01 -8.52 9.66
CA CYS A 17 -22.11 -9.23 10.56
C CYS A 17 -21.30 -10.26 9.76
N ILE A 18 -19.98 -10.13 9.71
CA ILE A 18 -19.08 -11.09 9.06
C ILE A 18 -18.75 -12.21 10.05
N ASP A 19 -19.12 -13.43 9.69
CA ASP A 19 -18.82 -14.65 10.44
C ASP A 19 -17.32 -15.01 10.32
N SER A 20 -16.65 -15.20 11.45
CA SER A 20 -15.19 -15.38 11.53
C SER A 20 -14.80 -16.86 11.50
N SER A 21 -14.65 -17.43 10.30
CA SER A 21 -13.85 -18.65 10.12
C SER A 21 -12.73 -18.40 9.10
N ALA A 22 -11.82 -17.49 9.46
CA ALA A 22 -10.65 -17.22 8.65
C ALA A 22 -9.67 -18.40 8.74
N GLN A 23 -9.68 -19.28 7.74
CA GLN A 23 -8.48 -20.04 7.42
C GLN A 23 -7.41 -19.01 7.01
N GLY A 24 -6.34 -18.90 7.79
CA GLY A 24 -5.23 -18.02 7.48
C GLY A 24 -4.68 -18.34 6.09
N VAL A 25 -4.24 -17.30 5.37
CA VAL A 25 -3.60 -17.47 4.06
C VAL A 25 -2.36 -18.34 4.22
N ASP A 26 -2.14 -19.28 3.29
CA ASP A 26 -0.95 -20.14 3.30
C ASP A 26 0.32 -19.25 3.24
N PRO A 27 1.21 -19.29 4.26
CA PRO A 27 2.45 -18.53 4.25
C PRO A 27 3.33 -18.81 3.02
N LYS A 28 3.21 -20.00 2.41
CA LYS A 28 3.94 -20.35 1.18
C LYS A 28 3.50 -19.53 -0.01
N LEU A 29 2.24 -19.10 -0.07
CA LEU A 29 1.71 -18.31 -1.17
C LEU A 29 2.29 -16.89 -1.15
N LEU A 30 2.40 -16.31 0.05
CA LEU A 30 3.07 -15.01 0.20
C LEU A 30 4.54 -15.10 -0.22
N ASP A 31 5.24 -16.16 0.19
CA ASP A 31 6.63 -16.38 -0.24
C ASP A 31 6.73 -16.50 -1.77
N GLU A 32 5.81 -17.23 -2.43
CA GLU A 32 5.71 -17.30 -3.89
C GLU A 32 5.58 -15.91 -4.52
N PHE A 33 4.73 -15.03 -3.98
CA PHE A 33 4.56 -13.67 -4.51
C PHE A 33 5.83 -12.82 -4.39
N LEU A 34 6.62 -12.99 -3.32
CA LEU A 34 7.90 -12.30 -3.16
C LEU A 34 8.92 -12.69 -4.25
N TRP A 35 8.82 -13.90 -4.81
CA TRP A 35 9.65 -14.31 -5.96
C TRP A 35 9.17 -13.67 -7.27
N TRP A 36 7.88 -13.39 -7.41
CA TRP A 36 7.31 -12.76 -8.61
C TRP A 36 7.64 -11.28 -8.71
N PHE A 37 7.62 -10.55 -7.61
CA PHE A 37 7.96 -9.12 -7.60
C PHE A 37 9.42 -8.88 -8.04
N PRO A 38 9.70 -7.79 -8.78
CA PRO A 38 11.05 -7.34 -9.07
C PRO A 38 11.99 -7.31 -7.85
N SER A 39 13.28 -7.60 -8.06
CA SER A 39 14.23 -7.76 -6.95
C SER A 39 14.57 -6.47 -6.20
N ASP A 40 14.33 -5.33 -6.85
CA ASP A 40 14.49 -3.96 -6.37
C ASP A 40 13.15 -3.34 -5.92
N THR A 41 12.10 -4.14 -5.70
CA THR A 41 10.90 -3.67 -5.00
C THR A 41 11.29 -3.08 -3.64
N GLU A 42 10.86 -1.84 -3.40
CA GLU A 42 11.21 -1.06 -2.20
C GLU A 42 10.15 -1.21 -1.11
N THR A 43 8.87 -1.15 -1.48
CA THR A 43 7.74 -1.27 -0.56
C THR A 43 6.92 -2.52 -0.88
N LEU A 44 6.50 -3.22 0.17
CA LEU A 44 5.50 -4.29 0.12
C LEU A 44 4.40 -4.00 1.14
N VAL A 45 3.14 -4.03 0.71
CA VAL A 45 1.96 -3.84 1.57
C VAL A 45 1.05 -5.05 1.43
N VAL A 46 0.61 -5.60 2.55
CA VAL A 46 -0.17 -6.85 2.58
C VAL A 46 -1.43 -6.68 3.42
N ALA A 47 -2.55 -7.17 2.87
CA ALA A 47 -3.77 -7.42 3.62
C ALA A 47 -4.19 -8.89 3.48
N GLN A 48 -4.35 -9.54 4.62
CA GLN A 48 -4.81 -10.91 4.75
C GLN A 48 -6.32 -10.94 4.99
N GLY A 49 -6.99 -11.75 4.20
CA GLY A 49 -8.44 -11.91 4.20
C GLY A 49 -8.96 -12.94 5.21
N PRO A 50 -10.26 -13.26 5.12
CA PRO A 50 -11.21 -12.73 4.13
C PRO A 50 -11.61 -11.27 4.41
N PHE A 51 -11.74 -10.46 3.36
CA PHE A 51 -12.42 -9.16 3.36
C PHE A 51 -13.04 -8.86 1.98
N GLU A 52 -14.01 -7.96 1.90
CA GLU A 52 -14.69 -7.62 0.64
C GLU A 52 -14.15 -6.33 0.02
N ILE A 53 -14.18 -6.25 -1.32
CA ILE A 53 -14.00 -5.00 -2.05
C ILE A 53 -15.26 -4.15 -1.82
N THR A 54 -15.07 -2.98 -1.22
CA THR A 54 -16.13 -2.01 -0.97
C THR A 54 -16.11 -0.90 -2.01
N GLU A 55 -17.23 -0.18 -2.11
CA GLU A 55 -17.26 1.10 -2.83
C GLU A 55 -16.22 2.07 -2.26
N PRO A 56 -15.77 3.08 -3.03
CA PRO A 56 -14.97 4.16 -2.51
C PRO A 56 -15.65 4.78 -1.30
N LEU A 57 -14.86 5.03 -0.27
CA LEU A 57 -15.37 5.57 0.97
C LEU A 57 -15.80 7.02 0.72
N GLY A 58 -17.01 7.38 1.17
CA GLY A 58 -17.46 8.77 1.18
C GLY A 58 -16.72 9.62 2.21
N GLU A 59 -17.15 10.87 2.41
CA GLU A 59 -16.60 11.81 3.41
C GLU A 59 -16.82 11.38 4.89
N ALA A 60 -17.22 10.13 5.13
CA ALA A 60 -17.54 9.63 6.45
C ALA A 60 -16.28 9.29 7.26
N ASP A 61 -16.47 9.22 8.57
CA ASP A 61 -15.53 8.71 9.56
C ASP A 61 -15.16 7.23 9.28
N VAL A 62 -14.08 7.00 8.53
CA VAL A 62 -13.67 5.64 8.13
C VAL A 62 -12.66 5.02 9.09
N PRO A 63 -12.90 3.79 9.60
CA PRO A 63 -11.90 3.02 10.33
C PRO A 63 -10.64 2.72 9.49
N LEU A 64 -9.47 2.65 10.14
CA LEU A 64 -8.19 2.41 9.44
C LEU A 64 -8.21 1.16 8.55
N ASP A 65 -8.82 0.06 9.00
CA ASP A 65 -8.83 -1.18 8.23
C ASP A 65 -9.64 -1.09 6.93
N ALA A 66 -10.70 -0.28 6.90
CA ALA A 66 -11.43 -0.02 5.67
C ALA A 66 -10.60 0.85 4.70
N GLN A 67 -9.87 1.84 5.21
CA GLN A 67 -8.94 2.66 4.40
C GLN A 67 -7.82 1.81 3.79
N LEU A 68 -7.22 0.90 4.57
CA LEU A 68 -6.17 -0.02 4.10
C LEU A 68 -6.67 -0.99 3.02
N ARG A 69 -7.90 -1.52 3.17
CA ARG A 69 -8.53 -2.37 2.14
C ARG A 69 -8.74 -1.58 0.85
N VAL A 70 -9.29 -0.38 0.96
CA VAL A 70 -9.55 0.49 -0.20
C VAL A 70 -8.26 0.84 -0.91
N TRP A 71 -7.18 1.17 -0.19
CA TRP A 71 -5.86 1.37 -0.81
C TRP A 71 -5.45 0.17 -1.65
N LEU A 72 -5.38 -1.02 -1.06
CA LEU A 72 -4.89 -2.22 -1.77
C LEU A 72 -5.77 -2.65 -2.96
N THR A 73 -6.99 -2.13 -3.05
CA THR A 73 -7.93 -2.36 -4.15
C THR A 73 -8.23 -1.12 -4.97
N ALA A 74 -7.58 0.02 -4.73
CA ALA A 74 -7.95 1.31 -5.32
C ALA A 74 -7.83 1.27 -6.85
N GLU A 75 -6.76 0.67 -7.35
CA GLU A 75 -6.51 0.51 -8.78
C GLU A 75 -7.46 -0.49 -9.45
N LEU A 76 -8.14 -1.32 -8.66
CA LEU A 76 -9.22 -2.15 -9.16
C LEU A 76 -10.52 -1.39 -9.37
N GLY A 77 -10.64 -0.11 -8.96
CA GLY A 77 -11.84 0.76 -8.91
C GLY A 77 -12.87 0.60 -10.02
N ARG A 78 -13.50 -0.58 -10.06
CA ARG A 78 -14.37 -1.11 -11.10
C ARG A 78 -15.52 -1.70 -10.34
N GLN A 79 -16.70 -1.10 -10.53
CA GLN A 79 -17.91 -1.46 -9.80
C GLN A 79 -18.24 -2.95 -9.93
N GLN A 80 -17.82 -3.57 -11.02
CA GLN A 80 -18.02 -5.00 -11.29
C GLN A 80 -17.26 -5.92 -10.31
N LEU A 81 -16.28 -5.41 -9.56
CA LEU A 81 -15.53 -6.15 -8.55
C LEU A 81 -16.06 -5.94 -7.12
N PHE A 82 -17.03 -5.04 -6.90
CA PHE A 82 -17.58 -4.78 -5.57
C PHE A 82 -18.30 -6.01 -5.00
N GLY A 83 -18.19 -6.19 -3.67
CA GLY A 83 -18.71 -7.35 -2.95
C GLY A 83 -17.91 -8.65 -3.14
N ARG A 84 -16.88 -8.65 -4.00
CA ARG A 84 -16.02 -9.82 -4.16
C ARG A 84 -15.11 -9.97 -2.93
N LYS A 85 -15.03 -11.19 -2.40
CA LYS A 85 -14.18 -11.53 -1.26
C LYS A 85 -12.74 -11.78 -1.71
N ILE A 86 -11.83 -11.11 -1.04
CA ILE A 86 -10.38 -11.23 -1.18
C ILE A 86 -9.85 -12.05 -0.02
N LEU A 87 -9.04 -13.06 -0.33
CA LEU A 87 -8.28 -13.85 0.64
C LEU A 87 -6.91 -13.24 0.91
N LEU A 88 -6.29 -12.62 -0.09
CA LEU A 88 -4.99 -11.96 0.04
C LEU A 88 -4.86 -10.85 -0.99
N ALA A 89 -4.45 -9.65 -0.55
CA ALA A 89 -4.01 -8.58 -1.43
C ALA A 89 -2.57 -8.20 -1.06
N VAL A 90 -1.69 -8.14 -2.05
CA VAL A 90 -0.28 -7.76 -1.88
C VAL A 90 0.08 -6.72 -2.92
N GLU A 91 0.55 -5.56 -2.50
CA GLU A 91 1.17 -4.58 -3.38
C GLU A 91 2.69 -4.67 -3.24
N GLY A 92 3.40 -4.67 -4.36
CA GLY A 92 4.83 -4.38 -4.42
C GLY A 92 5.08 -3.15 -5.28
N SER A 93 5.85 -2.19 -4.78
CA SER A 93 6.10 -0.90 -5.45
C SER A 93 7.55 -0.41 -5.28
N ARG A 94 8.02 0.41 -6.25
CA ARG A 94 9.34 1.05 -6.30
C ARG A 94 9.29 2.39 -7.05
N HIS A 95 10.39 3.12 -7.03
CA HIS A 95 10.62 4.31 -7.85
C HIS A 95 9.55 5.40 -7.63
N PHE A 96 9.25 5.70 -6.36
CA PHE A 96 8.36 6.77 -5.96
C PHE A 96 8.88 8.13 -6.42
N ARG A 97 8.00 8.98 -6.96
CA ARG A 97 8.34 10.29 -7.56
C ARG A 97 7.38 11.37 -7.11
N ALA A 98 7.84 12.61 -7.12
CA ALA A 98 6.95 13.76 -6.96
C ALA A 98 5.95 13.83 -8.15
N PRO A 99 4.68 14.17 -7.90
CA PRO A 99 3.72 14.45 -8.97
C PRO A 99 4.10 15.75 -9.70
N SER A 100 3.52 15.97 -10.88
CA SER A 100 3.73 17.19 -11.67
C SER A 100 3.06 18.44 -11.08
N GLY A 101 2.13 18.25 -10.13
CA GLY A 101 1.37 19.28 -9.42
C GLY A 101 0.71 18.70 -8.16
N PHE A 102 -0.59 18.91 -8.00
CA PHE A 102 -1.37 18.25 -6.95
C PHE A 102 -1.74 16.82 -7.37
N GLY A 103 -1.78 15.91 -6.40
CA GLY A 103 -2.15 14.51 -6.61
C GLY A 103 -1.29 13.51 -5.82
N VAL A 104 -1.55 12.23 -6.08
CA VAL A 104 -0.80 11.11 -5.49
C VAL A 104 0.56 10.97 -6.20
N MET A 105 1.61 10.68 -5.43
CA MET A 105 2.94 10.39 -5.95
C MET A 105 2.91 9.24 -6.97
N PRO A 106 3.38 9.44 -8.21
CA PRO A 106 3.55 8.36 -9.17
C PRO A 106 4.59 7.34 -8.70
N TYR A 107 4.31 6.07 -8.93
CA TYR A 107 5.18 4.94 -8.58
C TYR A 107 5.10 3.84 -9.64
N GLU A 108 6.04 2.91 -9.61
CA GLU A 108 6.01 1.68 -10.41
C GLU A 108 5.64 0.52 -9.49
N GLY A 109 4.49 -0.12 -9.71
CA GLY A 109 4.07 -1.20 -8.82
C GLY A 109 3.02 -2.13 -9.42
N CYS A 110 2.69 -3.17 -8.64
CA CYS A 110 1.65 -4.12 -8.96
C CYS A 110 0.98 -4.66 -7.70
N ASN A 111 -0.35 -4.72 -7.73
CA ASN A 111 -1.18 -5.40 -6.75
C ASN A 111 -1.47 -6.82 -7.27
N ILE A 112 -1.22 -7.82 -6.43
CA ILE A 112 -1.60 -9.22 -6.64
C ILE A 112 -2.78 -9.50 -5.72
N ILE A 113 -3.91 -9.88 -6.29
CA ILE A 113 -5.18 -9.99 -5.56
C ILE A 113 -5.76 -11.38 -5.78
N LEU A 114 -5.77 -12.16 -4.70
CA LEU A 114 -6.36 -13.49 -4.62
C LEU A 114 -7.78 -13.39 -4.09
N PHE A 115 -8.73 -13.84 -4.90
CA PHE A 115 -10.14 -13.92 -4.55
C PHE A 115 -10.48 -15.27 -3.93
N GLU A 116 -11.49 -15.27 -3.06
CA GLU A 116 -12.07 -16.51 -2.49
C GLU A 116 -12.68 -17.38 -3.60
N GLU A 117 -13.29 -16.73 -4.60
CA GLU A 117 -13.95 -17.39 -5.71
C GLU A 117 -13.33 -17.01 -7.06
N SER A 118 -13.51 -17.89 -8.05
CA SER A 118 -13.21 -17.58 -9.46
C SER A 118 -13.96 -16.33 -9.91
N LEU A 119 -13.27 -15.45 -10.62
CA LEU A 119 -13.83 -14.26 -11.26
C LEU A 119 -14.82 -14.62 -12.38
N GLY A 120 -14.83 -15.87 -12.87
CA GLY A 120 -15.73 -16.29 -13.94
C GLY A 120 -15.57 -15.43 -15.19
N GLY A 121 -16.69 -14.98 -15.78
CA GLY A 121 -16.70 -14.09 -16.95
C GLY A 121 -16.38 -12.62 -16.65
N LEU A 122 -16.10 -12.26 -15.39
CA LEU A 122 -15.88 -10.87 -14.99
C LEU A 122 -14.67 -10.24 -15.68
N PHE A 123 -13.58 -10.98 -15.83
CA PHE A 123 -12.39 -10.48 -16.53
C PHE A 123 -12.68 -10.20 -18.01
N GLU A 124 -13.53 -11.00 -18.66
CA GLU A 124 -13.99 -10.72 -20.02
C GLU A 124 -14.86 -9.47 -20.08
N SER A 125 -15.76 -9.26 -19.11
CA SER A 125 -16.56 -8.03 -19.02
C SER A 125 -15.71 -6.76 -18.82
N LEU A 126 -14.58 -6.88 -18.09
CA LEU A 126 -13.63 -5.77 -17.96
C LEU A 126 -12.99 -5.40 -19.31
N LYS A 127 -12.81 -6.35 -20.25
CA LYS A 127 -12.25 -6.07 -21.58
C LYS A 127 -13.14 -5.15 -22.41
N GLU A 128 -14.46 -5.24 -22.22
CA GLU A 128 -15.44 -4.43 -22.96
C GLU A 128 -15.30 -2.93 -22.67
N HIS A 129 -14.75 -2.59 -21.51
CA HIS A 129 -14.55 -1.21 -21.05
C HIS A 129 -13.08 -0.76 -21.16
N ALA A 130 -12.21 -1.61 -21.68
CA ALA A 130 -10.78 -1.35 -21.77
C ALA A 130 -10.48 -0.27 -22.81
N THR A 131 -9.50 0.58 -22.52
CA THR A 131 -8.93 1.46 -23.54
C THR A 131 -8.28 0.62 -24.64
N ARG A 132 -7.55 -0.44 -24.26
CA ARG A 132 -6.85 -1.35 -25.19
C ARG A 132 -6.71 -2.74 -24.57
N VAL A 133 -6.54 -3.74 -25.41
CA VAL A 133 -6.12 -5.11 -25.01
C VAL A 133 -4.86 -5.47 -25.80
N LYS A 134 -3.84 -6.00 -25.13
CA LYS A 134 -2.56 -6.40 -25.75
C LYS A 134 -2.01 -7.66 -25.11
N ASN A 135 -1.15 -8.36 -25.84
CA ASN A 135 -0.34 -9.42 -25.25
C ASN A 135 0.97 -8.84 -24.70
N ILE A 136 1.31 -9.18 -23.46
CA ILE A 136 2.61 -8.87 -22.82
C ILE A 136 3.11 -10.16 -22.19
N GLN A 137 4.29 -10.65 -22.59
CA GLN A 137 4.82 -11.95 -22.16
C GLN A 137 3.81 -13.09 -22.37
N GLU A 138 3.14 -13.14 -23.52
CA GLU A 138 2.10 -14.15 -23.83
C GLU A 138 0.82 -14.07 -22.99
N HIS A 139 0.75 -13.18 -21.99
CA HIS A 139 -0.45 -12.92 -21.20
C HIS A 139 -1.33 -11.85 -21.86
N VAL A 140 -2.65 -12.07 -21.82
CA VAL A 140 -3.64 -11.07 -22.24
C VAL A 140 -3.73 -9.98 -21.18
N VAL A 141 -3.39 -8.76 -21.55
CA VAL A 141 -3.38 -7.58 -20.68
C VAL A 141 -4.45 -6.59 -21.10
N ILE A 142 -5.32 -6.26 -20.15
CA ILE A 142 -6.34 -5.21 -20.29
C ILE A 142 -5.71 -3.89 -19.84
N ILE A 143 -5.83 -2.84 -20.65
CA ILE A 143 -5.19 -1.55 -20.39
C ILE A 143 -6.27 -0.48 -20.26
N PHE A 144 -6.22 0.25 -19.16
CA PHE A 144 -7.03 1.45 -18.91
C PHE A 144 -6.12 2.67 -18.83
N GLU A 145 -6.57 3.77 -19.40
CA GLU A 145 -5.91 5.08 -19.28
C GLU A 145 -6.89 6.05 -18.64
N GLU A 146 -6.52 6.64 -17.51
CA GLU A 146 -7.35 7.54 -16.72
C GLU A 146 -6.59 8.82 -16.42
N LYS A 147 -7.25 9.97 -16.55
CA LYS A 147 -6.69 11.24 -16.08
C LYS A 147 -7.04 11.40 -14.59
N ARG A 148 -6.03 11.49 -13.73
CA ARG A 148 -6.18 11.78 -12.29
C ARG A 148 -5.44 13.08 -11.99
N GLU A 149 -6.19 14.11 -11.59
CA GLU A 149 -5.67 15.47 -11.44
C GLU A 149 -4.92 15.94 -12.71
N HIS A 150 -3.60 16.12 -12.61
CA HIS A 150 -2.74 16.59 -13.70
C HIS A 150 -2.03 15.46 -14.44
N ASP A 151 -2.09 14.22 -13.95
CA ASP A 151 -1.34 13.09 -14.48
C ASP A 151 -2.25 12.09 -15.21
N ILE A 152 -1.69 11.39 -16.19
CA ILE A 152 -2.36 10.27 -16.87
C ILE A 152 -1.83 8.98 -16.24
N TRP A 153 -2.71 8.24 -15.60
CA TRP A 153 -2.44 6.93 -15.04
C TRP A 153 -2.79 5.85 -16.04
N THR A 154 -1.89 4.88 -16.22
CA THR A 154 -2.15 3.69 -17.03
C THR A 154 -2.19 2.48 -16.12
N ILE A 155 -3.32 1.78 -16.13
CA ILE A 155 -3.54 0.59 -15.30
C ILE A 155 -3.58 -0.64 -16.20
N PHE A 156 -2.81 -1.66 -15.83
CA PHE A 156 -2.69 -2.92 -16.56
C PHE A 156 -3.26 -4.05 -15.73
N LEU A 157 -4.31 -4.72 -16.21
CA LEU A 157 -4.91 -5.88 -15.56
C LEU A 157 -4.54 -7.19 -16.27
N VAL A 158 -4.19 -8.21 -15.51
CA VAL A 158 -3.91 -9.56 -16.00
C VAL A 158 -4.55 -10.59 -15.07
N GLN A 159 -5.34 -11.50 -15.61
CA GLN A 159 -5.85 -12.65 -14.86
C GLN A 159 -4.91 -13.84 -15.07
N LEU A 160 -4.14 -14.20 -14.05
CA LEU A 160 -3.19 -15.33 -14.10
C LEU A 160 -3.87 -16.68 -13.84
N ARG A 161 -4.84 -16.69 -12.94
CA ARG A 161 -5.63 -17.86 -12.55
C ARG A 161 -7.09 -17.43 -12.40
N PRO A 162 -8.07 -18.36 -12.40
CA PRO A 162 -9.49 -17.99 -12.30
C PRO A 162 -9.82 -17.03 -11.14
N ASN A 163 -9.10 -17.13 -10.03
CA ASN A 163 -9.28 -16.29 -8.83
C ASN A 163 -8.06 -15.40 -8.50
N LEU A 164 -7.14 -15.16 -9.45
CA LEU A 164 -5.93 -14.38 -9.20
C LEU A 164 -5.76 -13.28 -10.27
N LEU A 165 -5.80 -12.03 -9.82
CA LEU A 165 -5.70 -10.85 -10.66
C LEU A 165 -4.44 -10.05 -10.31
N LEU A 166 -3.73 -9.61 -11.33
CA LEU A 166 -2.68 -8.59 -11.24
C LEU A 166 -3.23 -7.24 -11.67
N CYS A 167 -2.83 -6.19 -10.98
CA CYS A 167 -3.14 -4.81 -11.32
C CYS A 167 -1.87 -3.96 -11.20
N ALA A 168 -1.27 -3.57 -12.32
CA ALA A 168 -0.02 -2.82 -12.34
C ALA A 168 -0.21 -1.37 -12.80
N THR A 169 0.62 -0.47 -12.27
CA THR A 169 0.66 0.95 -12.63
C THR A 169 1.75 1.29 -13.65
N ASP A 170 2.67 0.34 -13.89
CA ASP A 170 3.77 0.49 -14.84
C ASP A 170 3.93 -0.75 -15.73
N LYS A 171 4.17 -0.50 -17.02
CA LYS A 171 4.30 -1.56 -18.04
C LYS A 171 5.59 -2.37 -17.87
N ALA A 172 6.71 -1.72 -17.55
CA ALA A 172 8.00 -2.40 -17.41
C ALA A 172 8.00 -3.29 -16.17
N TYR A 173 7.44 -2.78 -15.06
CA TYR A 173 7.21 -3.52 -13.83
C TYR A 173 6.36 -4.77 -14.08
N LEU A 174 5.21 -4.64 -14.75
CA LEU A 174 4.38 -5.79 -15.11
C LEU A 174 5.12 -6.79 -16.01
N LYS A 175 5.84 -6.32 -17.03
CA LYS A 175 6.58 -7.19 -17.96
C LYS A 175 7.65 -8.00 -17.22
N GLU A 176 8.33 -7.40 -16.26
CA GLU A 176 9.31 -8.07 -15.40
C GLU A 176 8.62 -9.10 -14.51
N LEU A 177 7.54 -8.72 -13.82
CA LEU A 177 6.78 -9.60 -12.93
C LEU A 177 6.24 -10.84 -13.67
N LEU A 178 5.63 -10.67 -14.84
CA LEU A 178 5.16 -11.80 -15.68
C LEU A 178 6.32 -12.69 -16.12
N SER A 179 7.44 -12.10 -16.54
CA SER A 179 8.64 -12.87 -16.90
C SER A 179 9.12 -13.76 -15.75
N ARG A 180 9.06 -13.25 -14.52
CA ARG A 180 9.48 -13.97 -13.30
C ARG A 180 8.49 -15.06 -12.89
N ILE A 181 7.21 -14.87 -13.17
CA ILE A 181 6.18 -15.92 -13.01
C ILE A 181 6.47 -17.08 -13.97
N ASP A 182 6.69 -16.78 -15.24
CA ASP A 182 6.80 -17.81 -16.28
C ASP A 182 8.15 -18.56 -16.25
N HIS A 183 9.23 -17.87 -15.90
CA HIS A 183 10.60 -18.39 -16.00
C HIS A 183 11.33 -18.53 -14.66
N GLY A 184 10.69 -18.13 -13.56
CA GLY A 184 11.33 -18.01 -12.25
C GLY A 184 12.23 -16.77 -12.14
N ALA A 185 12.80 -16.57 -10.94
CA ALA A 185 13.71 -15.49 -10.63
C ALA A 185 14.91 -15.96 -9.82
N ASN A 186 16.06 -15.30 -9.99
CA ASN A 186 17.29 -15.64 -9.26
C ASN A 186 17.37 -14.97 -7.88
N GLN A 187 16.61 -13.90 -7.67
CA GLN A 187 16.61 -13.13 -6.42
C GLN A 187 15.20 -12.64 -6.13
N ARG A 188 14.65 -12.98 -4.97
CA ARG A 188 13.34 -12.49 -4.53
C ARG A 188 13.36 -11.00 -4.17
N ALA A 189 12.20 -10.35 -4.29
CA ALA A 189 11.95 -9.05 -3.68
C ALA A 189 12.11 -9.14 -2.16
N LEU A 190 12.61 -8.06 -1.55
CA LEU A 190 12.84 -7.94 -0.11
C LEU A 190 13.53 -9.17 0.50
N PRO A 191 14.82 -9.43 0.19
CA PRO A 191 15.55 -10.64 0.60
C PRO A 191 15.41 -11.02 2.10
N PRO A 192 15.53 -12.30 2.47
CA PRO A 192 15.22 -12.77 3.84
C PRO A 192 16.20 -12.27 4.91
N ASN A 193 17.34 -11.75 4.49
CA ASN A 193 18.35 -11.16 5.36
C ASN A 193 18.15 -9.65 5.60
N LEU A 194 17.08 -9.04 5.06
CA LEU A 194 16.72 -7.67 5.39
C LEU A 194 16.36 -7.56 6.88
N PRO A 195 16.91 -6.57 7.61
CA PRO A 195 16.66 -6.42 9.05
C PRO A 195 15.18 -6.16 9.38
N GLU A 196 14.41 -5.59 8.46
CA GLU A 196 12.98 -5.32 8.58
C GLU A 196 12.17 -6.59 8.89
N TRP A 197 12.59 -7.75 8.37
CA TRP A 197 11.92 -9.04 8.62
C TRP A 197 11.93 -9.46 10.09
N GLU A 198 12.88 -8.97 10.90
CA GLU A 198 12.91 -9.24 12.35
C GLU A 198 11.74 -8.55 13.08
N TYR A 199 11.21 -7.47 12.52
CA TYR A 199 10.31 -6.57 13.24
C TYR A 199 8.87 -6.52 12.71
N VAL A 200 8.65 -6.95 11.47
CA VAL A 200 7.30 -7.05 10.92
C VAL A 200 6.57 -8.24 11.54
N ASP A 201 5.31 -8.04 11.92
CA ASP A 201 4.45 -9.15 12.34
C ASP A 201 3.58 -9.59 11.17
N THR A 202 4.08 -10.58 10.41
CA THR A 202 3.37 -11.13 9.24
C THR A 202 2.11 -11.92 9.61
N GLY A 203 1.84 -12.13 10.91
CA GLY A 203 0.62 -12.75 11.40
C GLY A 203 -0.55 -11.77 11.59
N GLN A 204 -0.32 -10.47 11.41
CA GLN A 204 -1.36 -9.44 11.51
C GLN A 204 -2.17 -9.34 10.22
N GLN A 205 -3.41 -8.87 10.32
CA GLN A 205 -4.28 -8.72 9.14
C GLN A 205 -3.66 -7.79 8.09
N PHE A 206 -3.07 -6.69 8.52
CA PHE A 206 -2.37 -5.73 7.68
C PHE A 206 -0.93 -5.60 8.13
N TRP A 207 0.00 -5.61 7.19
CA TRP A 207 1.39 -5.31 7.48
C TRP A 207 2.09 -4.78 6.23
N ALA A 208 3.19 -4.06 6.43
CA ALA A 208 4.01 -3.55 5.33
C ALA A 208 5.49 -3.54 5.71
N ILE A 209 6.33 -3.60 4.68
CA ILE A 209 7.77 -3.33 4.76
C ILE A 209 8.08 -2.27 3.72
N ARG A 210 8.92 -1.31 4.07
CA ARG A 210 9.61 -0.45 3.12
C ARG A 210 11.09 -0.47 3.42
N HIS A 211 11.89 -0.89 2.44
CA HIS A 211 13.34 -0.79 2.47
C HIS A 211 13.76 0.42 1.64
N TYR A 212 14.54 1.34 2.22
CA TYR A 212 14.88 2.59 1.54
C TYR A 212 16.04 2.41 0.55
N ASP A 213 15.81 2.69 -0.74
CA ASP A 213 16.89 2.70 -1.74
C ASP A 213 17.76 3.96 -1.61
N LYS A 214 18.94 3.79 -1.00
CA LYS A 214 19.94 4.85 -0.84
C LYS A 214 20.42 5.44 -2.18
N THR A 215 20.39 4.66 -3.26
CA THR A 215 20.87 5.11 -4.57
C THR A 215 19.87 6.03 -5.27
N ARG A 216 18.59 5.92 -4.91
CA ARG A 216 17.48 6.67 -5.52
C ARG A 216 16.77 7.64 -4.60
N ALA A 217 17.11 7.67 -3.31
CA ALA A 217 16.52 8.55 -2.31
C ALA A 217 16.29 10.00 -2.74
N LYS A 218 17.20 10.60 -3.53
CA LYS A 218 17.05 11.98 -4.03
C LYS A 218 15.84 12.22 -4.95
N PHE A 219 15.28 11.17 -5.52
CA PHE A 219 14.12 11.22 -6.41
C PHE A 219 12.81 10.88 -5.71
N ASP A 220 12.90 10.39 -4.47
CA ASP A 220 11.79 9.92 -3.66
C ASP A 220 11.51 10.94 -2.53
N PRO A 221 10.49 11.79 -2.69
CA PRO A 221 10.12 12.79 -1.69
C PRO A 221 9.66 12.22 -0.34
N SER A 222 9.32 10.94 -0.29
CA SER A 222 8.88 10.29 0.94
C SER A 222 10.01 9.54 1.65
N SER A 223 11.18 9.48 1.03
CA SER A 223 12.37 8.88 1.64
C SER A 223 12.94 9.80 2.73
N PRO A 224 13.18 9.30 3.95
CA PRO A 224 13.80 10.09 5.00
C PRO A 224 15.31 10.33 4.76
N LEU A 225 15.90 9.65 3.76
CA LEU A 225 17.32 9.75 3.42
C LEU A 225 17.69 11.07 2.71
N ALA A 226 16.74 11.70 2.02
CA ALA A 226 17.00 12.91 1.23
C ALA A 226 16.99 14.17 2.10
N LYS A 227 18.09 14.94 2.08
CA LYS A 227 18.13 16.29 2.66
C LYS A 227 17.49 17.30 1.69
N GLY A 228 16.29 17.80 1.98
CA GLY A 228 15.71 18.98 1.32
C GLY A 228 14.20 18.95 1.06
N LYS A 229 13.56 20.13 1.15
CA LYS A 229 12.18 20.55 0.78
C LYS A 229 10.97 19.68 1.15
N ASN A 230 11.12 18.54 1.79
CA ASN A 230 9.99 17.80 2.34
C ASN A 230 9.60 18.43 3.70
N HIS A 231 8.33 18.32 4.10
CA HIS A 231 7.71 19.01 5.25
C HIS A 231 8.30 18.69 6.64
N ILE A 232 9.40 17.93 6.71
CA ILE A 232 10.05 17.51 7.95
C ILE A 232 11.49 18.00 7.88
N ASP A 233 11.83 18.95 8.74
CA ASP A 233 13.13 19.65 8.74
C ASP A 233 14.33 18.75 9.09
N VAL A 234 14.10 17.49 9.47
CA VAL A 234 15.15 16.58 9.96
C VAL A 234 15.22 15.32 9.10
N ALA A 235 16.19 15.28 8.20
CA ALA A 235 16.50 14.09 7.42
C ALA A 235 17.16 13.01 8.29
N ASP A 236 16.77 11.75 8.07
CA ASP A 236 17.45 10.58 8.61
C ASP A 236 18.30 9.91 7.53
N ASN A 237 19.51 10.43 7.30
CA ASN A 237 20.44 9.92 6.28
C ASN A 237 21.00 8.51 6.57
N LYS A 238 20.62 7.91 7.70
CA LYS A 238 20.99 6.56 8.12
C LYS A 238 19.79 5.64 8.26
N ALA A 239 18.61 6.06 7.79
CA ALA A 239 17.44 5.21 7.73
C ALA A 239 17.74 3.93 6.92
N VAL A 240 17.18 2.82 7.39
CA VAL A 240 17.29 1.49 6.75
C VAL A 240 15.94 1.14 6.13
N GLY A 241 14.89 1.20 6.93
CA GLY A 241 13.54 0.88 6.47
C GLY A 241 12.48 1.16 7.52
N LEU A 242 11.25 0.81 7.16
CA LEU A 242 10.06 0.99 7.96
C LEU A 242 9.22 -0.29 7.89
N VAL A 243 8.63 -0.70 9.01
CA VAL A 243 7.65 -1.77 9.04
C VAL A 243 6.37 -1.31 9.71
N PHE A 244 5.24 -1.82 9.23
CA PHE A 244 3.91 -1.55 9.77
C PHE A 244 3.21 -2.87 10.08
N SER A 245 2.41 -2.90 11.15
CA SER A 245 1.54 -4.04 11.44
C SER A 245 0.28 -3.60 12.20
N PHE A 246 -0.87 -4.16 11.83
CA PHE A 246 -2.17 -3.84 12.41
C PHE A 246 -3.18 -4.99 12.21
N ASP A 247 -3.88 -5.38 13.26
CA ASP A 247 -5.04 -6.28 13.19
C ASP A 247 -6.20 -5.68 14.00
N PRO A 248 -7.24 -5.14 13.33
CA PRO A 248 -8.36 -4.48 13.98
C PRO A 248 -9.19 -5.42 14.86
N ARG A 249 -9.01 -6.75 14.73
CA ARG A 249 -9.67 -7.79 15.55
C ARG A 249 -8.95 -8.01 16.88
N ARG A 250 -7.64 -7.74 16.94
CA ARG A 250 -6.82 -7.92 18.14
C ARG A 250 -6.64 -6.64 18.93
N SER A 251 -6.49 -5.51 18.24
CA SER A 251 -6.22 -4.22 18.87
C SER A 251 -6.63 -3.06 17.98
N LYS A 252 -6.94 -1.91 18.59
CA LYS A 252 -7.05 -0.62 17.89
C LYS A 252 -5.72 0.16 17.88
N MET A 253 -4.63 -0.47 18.33
CA MET A 253 -3.29 0.10 18.26
C MET A 253 -2.61 -0.29 16.95
N ALA A 254 -2.44 0.68 16.05
CA ALA A 254 -1.59 0.56 14.88
C ALA A 254 -0.12 0.72 15.29
N LYS A 255 0.78 -0.10 14.71
CA LYS A 255 2.20 -0.10 15.08
C LYS A 255 3.08 0.12 13.86
N VAL A 256 4.00 1.06 13.97
CA VAL A 256 5.08 1.28 13.01
C VAL A 256 6.41 1.11 13.74
N LYS A 257 7.40 0.51 13.07
CA LYS A 257 8.78 0.53 13.56
C LYS A 257 9.67 1.09 12.48
N HIS A 258 10.44 2.11 12.82
CA HIS A 258 11.42 2.77 11.97
C HIS A 258 12.81 2.26 12.34
N LEU A 259 13.53 1.74 11.34
CA LEU A 259 14.88 1.21 11.50
C LEU A 259 15.88 2.22 10.98
N SER A 260 16.89 2.56 11.78
CA SER A 260 17.91 3.54 11.42
C SER A 260 19.20 3.34 12.20
N GLU A 261 20.34 3.54 11.55
CA GLU A 261 21.64 3.57 12.22
C GLU A 261 21.95 4.96 12.85
N ASN A 262 20.96 5.85 12.89
CA ASN A 262 21.08 7.17 13.49
C ASN A 262 20.91 7.10 15.00
N GLU A 263 21.88 7.64 15.74
CA GLU A 263 21.82 7.70 17.21
C GLU A 263 20.67 8.58 17.72
N ASN A 264 20.14 9.48 16.89
CA ASN A 264 19.00 10.34 17.21
C ASN A 264 17.72 9.91 16.48
N ALA A 265 17.63 8.66 15.99
CA ALA A 265 16.47 8.18 15.25
C ALA A 265 15.15 8.41 15.99
N ASP A 266 15.14 8.25 17.33
CA ASP A 266 13.98 8.48 18.19
C ASP A 266 13.43 9.91 18.05
N LYS A 267 14.30 10.92 18.09
CA LYS A 267 13.91 12.34 17.96
C LYS A 267 13.45 12.66 16.54
N ILE A 268 14.11 12.08 15.53
CA ILE A 268 13.76 12.30 14.12
C ILE A 268 12.37 11.71 13.85
N VAL A 269 12.15 10.47 14.28
CA VAL A 269 10.86 9.78 14.15
C VAL A 269 9.78 10.50 14.95
N ALA A 270 10.07 10.95 16.17
CA ALA A 270 9.11 11.73 16.95
C ALA A 270 8.69 13.01 16.22
N ALA A 271 9.63 13.72 15.59
CA ALA A 271 9.34 14.94 14.81
C ALA A 271 8.57 14.65 13.51
N TRP A 272 8.79 13.48 12.88
CA TRP A 272 8.07 13.09 11.68
C TRP A 272 6.63 12.67 11.97
N TRP A 273 6.43 11.83 12.98
CA TRP A 273 5.13 11.21 13.28
C TRP A 273 4.22 12.10 14.13
N THR A 274 4.77 13.14 14.78
CA THR A 274 3.99 14.09 15.57
C THR A 274 3.72 15.35 14.74
N PRO A 275 2.44 15.70 14.49
CA PRO A 275 2.10 16.93 13.78
C PRO A 275 2.69 18.16 14.48
N SER A 276 3.30 19.07 13.72
CA SER A 276 4.00 20.24 14.27
C SER A 276 3.08 21.40 14.66
N SER A 277 1.79 21.37 14.32
CA SER A 277 0.84 22.45 14.64
C SER A 277 -0.56 21.95 15.02
N GLU A 278 -1.15 22.56 16.04
CA GLU A 278 -2.54 22.31 16.49
C GLU A 278 -3.60 22.67 15.42
N THR A 279 -3.19 23.44 14.41
CA THR A 279 -4.03 23.95 13.32
C THR A 279 -3.75 23.29 11.98
N GLY A 280 -2.80 22.35 11.90
CA GLY A 280 -2.39 21.69 10.67
C GLY A 280 -3.27 20.50 10.29
N PRO A 281 -3.16 20.01 9.05
CA PRO A 281 -3.65 18.68 8.71
C PRO A 281 -2.95 17.67 9.65
N PHE A 282 -3.67 16.63 10.09
CA PHE A 282 -3.16 15.56 10.95
C PHE A 282 -3.17 15.79 12.48
N ARG A 283 -3.74 16.89 12.97
CA ARG A 283 -3.69 17.31 14.40
C ARG A 283 -4.20 16.28 15.42
N LYS A 284 -4.99 15.28 15.03
CA LYS A 284 -5.55 14.30 15.98
C LYS A 284 -4.60 13.14 16.27
N VAL A 285 -3.59 12.91 15.43
CA VAL A 285 -2.60 11.85 15.64
C VAL A 285 -1.74 12.19 16.85
N LYS A 286 -1.86 11.36 17.89
CA LYS A 286 -1.07 11.44 19.12
C LYS A 286 -0.26 10.16 19.28
N PRO A 287 0.89 10.05 18.60
CA PRO A 287 1.68 8.83 18.64
C PRO A 287 2.38 8.67 19.98
N SER A 288 2.46 7.45 20.47
CA SER A 288 3.47 7.06 21.46
C SER A 288 4.74 6.66 20.70
N VAL A 289 5.82 7.40 20.89
CA VAL A 289 7.12 7.14 20.24
C VAL A 289 8.12 6.72 21.29
N GLY A 290 8.78 5.58 21.08
CA GLY A 290 9.77 5.06 22.01
C GLY A 290 10.85 4.23 21.32
N LEU A 291 12.06 4.26 21.86
CA LEU A 291 13.15 3.41 21.41
C LEU A 291 12.90 1.97 21.90
N LEU A 292 12.73 1.03 20.98
CA LEU A 292 12.59 -0.38 21.32
C LEU A 292 13.95 -1.01 21.65
N LYS A 293 14.95 -0.70 20.83
CA LYS A 293 16.38 -1.01 21.05
C LYS A 293 17.23 -0.08 20.18
N PRO A 294 18.56 -0.03 20.35
CA PRO A 294 19.41 0.79 19.50
C PRO A 294 19.11 0.59 18.00
N GLY A 295 18.79 1.68 17.33
CA GLY A 295 18.46 1.72 15.91
C GLY A 295 17.04 1.27 15.52
N VAL A 296 16.15 1.00 16.48
CA VAL A 296 14.75 0.63 16.21
C VAL A 296 13.82 1.47 17.07
N VAL A 297 13.06 2.36 16.42
CA VAL A 297 12.07 3.23 17.07
C VAL A 297 10.69 2.69 16.79
N GLN A 298 9.88 2.53 17.82
CA GLN A 298 8.48 2.14 17.70
C GLN A 298 7.58 3.37 17.80
N VAL A 299 6.59 3.43 16.92
CA VAL A 299 5.48 4.38 16.93
C VAL A 299 4.19 3.58 17.09
N GLU A 300 3.39 3.91 18.09
CA GLU A 300 2.07 3.32 18.29
C GLU A 300 1.00 4.41 18.27
N VAL A 301 -0.10 4.16 17.55
CA VAL A 301 -1.21 5.11 17.43
C VAL A 301 -2.52 4.37 17.72
N ASP A 302 -3.32 4.92 18.64
CA ASP A 302 -4.69 4.46 18.86
C ASP A 302 -5.58 5.00 17.75
N VAL A 303 -6.10 4.11 16.91
CA VAL A 303 -6.95 4.43 15.76
C VAL A 303 -8.42 4.10 16.01
N THR A 304 -8.85 4.11 17.28
CA THR A 304 -10.26 3.97 17.67
C THR A 304 -11.10 5.14 17.15
N ASP A 305 -10.57 6.36 17.19
CA ASP A 305 -11.21 7.56 16.63
C ASP A 305 -11.01 7.61 15.10
N PRO A 306 -12.08 7.67 14.29
CA PRO A 306 -11.95 7.60 12.83
C PRO A 306 -11.21 8.78 12.18
N GLU A 307 -11.31 9.99 12.75
CA GLU A 307 -10.50 11.11 12.26
C GLU A 307 -9.00 10.85 12.53
N THR A 308 -8.65 10.37 13.73
CA THR A 308 -7.28 9.94 14.06
C THR A 308 -6.81 8.82 13.13
N ALA A 309 -7.68 7.86 12.81
CA ALA A 309 -7.38 6.78 11.87
C ALA A 309 -7.08 7.31 10.46
N THR A 310 -7.86 8.29 10.00
CA THR A 310 -7.69 8.95 8.69
C THR A 310 -6.40 9.76 8.64
N ASP A 311 -6.15 10.58 9.66
CA ASP A 311 -4.92 11.35 9.75
C ASP A 311 -3.69 10.42 9.77
N PHE A 312 -3.74 9.35 10.57
CA PHE A 312 -2.68 8.36 10.65
C PHE A 312 -2.48 7.63 9.31
N PHE A 313 -3.57 7.27 8.62
CA PHE A 313 -3.50 6.63 7.31
C PHE A 313 -2.71 7.48 6.33
N PHE A 314 -2.96 8.78 6.22
CA PHE A 314 -2.22 9.65 5.30
C PHE A 314 -0.73 9.75 5.65
N VAL A 315 -0.39 9.83 6.95
CA VAL A 315 1.02 9.81 7.40
C VAL A 315 1.69 8.49 7.03
N LEU A 316 1.03 7.36 7.29
CA LEU A 316 1.51 6.02 6.96
C LEU A 316 1.65 5.83 5.44
N PHE A 317 0.65 6.26 4.67
CA PHE A 317 0.60 6.17 3.21
C PHE A 317 1.78 6.92 2.58
N GLY A 318 2.03 8.15 3.05
CA GLY A 318 3.24 8.90 2.70
C GLY A 318 4.53 8.18 3.10
N ALA A 319 4.62 7.73 4.36
CA ALA A 319 5.80 7.01 4.86
C ALA A 319 6.09 5.69 4.11
N LEU A 320 5.12 5.13 3.40
CA LEU A 320 5.25 3.93 2.56
C LEU A 320 5.47 4.22 1.07
N GLY A 321 5.54 5.49 0.65
CA GLY A 321 5.88 5.87 -0.74
C GLY A 321 4.78 6.60 -1.50
N HIS A 322 3.58 6.68 -0.92
CA HIS A 322 2.37 7.06 -1.65
C HIS A 322 1.86 8.45 -1.24
N GLY A 323 2.75 9.41 -1.01
CA GLY A 323 2.37 10.74 -0.54
C GLY A 323 1.35 11.45 -1.45
N ILE A 324 0.54 12.32 -0.85
CA ILE A 324 -0.43 13.17 -1.56
C ILE A 324 0.01 14.63 -1.45
N TYR A 325 0.04 15.31 -2.60
CA TYR A 325 0.36 16.72 -2.73
C TYR A 325 -0.95 17.50 -2.88
N LEU A 326 -1.21 18.42 -1.94
CA LEU A 326 -2.45 19.21 -1.82
C LEU A 326 -2.26 20.68 -2.17
#